data_AF-A0A0M0HNX4-F1
#
_entry.id   AF-A0A0M0HNX4-F1
#
_cell.length_a   1.000
_cell.length_b   1.000
_cell.length_c   1.000
_cell.angle_alpha   90.00
_cell.angle_beta   90.00
_cell.angle_gamma   90.00
#
_symmetry.space_group_name_H-M   'P 1'
#
loop_
_entity.id
_entity.type
_entity.pdbx_description
1 polymer ?
#
loop_
_entity_poly.entity_id
_entity_poly.type
_entity_poly.pdbx_seq_one_letter_code
_entity_poly.pdbx_strand_id
1 'polypeptide(L)'
;MRRIFLATLLSLTAVHGIAQPLDQHRILNHLDNYGNLDLRNKPYSELPSGLVVKGNLNIAKTTIKKLPAGVEILGSLEASNSELKSLGKGMSIKGYANLLGSKITRWPSKIKLGGYLNLTDTPLTSLPPRLRVKGDLSVIRTPLTALPEGLTVDGNLYIGGSALTEFPDTMTVKGNIYLGGNRITKWPSNLTLGGAVAP
;
A
#
# COMPACT_ATOMS: atom_id res chain seq x y z
N MET A 1 -18.30 62.94 9.39
CA MET A 1 -18.42 61.74 10.27
C MET A 1 -18.03 60.51 9.48
N ARG A 2 -16.90 59.88 9.81
CA ARG A 2 -16.38 58.66 9.17
C ARG A 2 -17.27 57.47 9.51
N ARG A 3 -17.75 56.72 8.51
CA ARG A 3 -18.36 55.40 8.69
C ARG A 3 -17.30 54.36 8.36
N ILE A 4 -16.73 53.74 9.40
CA ILE A 4 -15.82 52.60 9.27
C ILE A 4 -16.72 51.37 9.10
N PHE A 5 -16.71 50.77 7.92
CA PHE A 5 -17.31 49.44 7.70
C PHE A 5 -16.34 48.39 8.23
N LEU A 6 -16.70 47.75 9.34
CA LEU A 6 -15.97 46.60 9.86
C LEU A 6 -16.43 45.35 9.10
N ALA A 7 -15.67 44.94 8.09
CA ALA A 7 -15.90 43.68 7.40
C ALA A 7 -15.41 42.54 8.30
N THR A 8 -16.35 41.80 8.91
CA THR A 8 -16.06 40.54 9.59
C THR A 8 -15.74 39.47 8.55
N LEU A 9 -14.45 39.19 8.38
CA LEU A 9 -13.97 38.07 7.57
C LEU A 9 -14.32 36.77 8.30
N LEU A 10 -15.41 36.10 7.89
CA LEU A 10 -15.76 34.78 8.37
C LEU A 10 -14.76 33.78 7.78
N SER A 11 -13.72 33.43 8.55
CA SER A 11 -12.81 32.36 8.16
C SER A 11 -13.60 31.04 8.18
N LEU A 12 -13.89 30.48 7.00
CA LEU A 12 -14.27 29.08 6.89
C LEU A 12 -13.05 28.24 7.28
N THR A 13 -12.87 28.01 8.58
CA THR A 13 -12.09 26.86 9.02
C THR A 13 -12.88 25.64 8.60
N ALA A 14 -12.39 24.91 7.60
CA ALA A 14 -12.89 23.58 7.32
C ALA A 14 -12.79 22.82 8.64
N VAL A 15 -13.95 22.53 9.25
CA VAL A 15 -14.04 21.70 10.44
C VAL A 15 -13.58 20.32 9.97
N HIS A 16 -12.28 20.07 10.13
CA HIS A 16 -11.72 18.75 9.98
C HIS A 16 -12.31 17.96 11.14
N GLY A 17 -13.44 17.30 10.89
CA GLY A 17 -14.07 16.43 11.88
C GLY A 17 -13.01 15.49 12.42
N ILE A 18 -12.90 15.43 13.75
CA ILE A 18 -11.95 14.56 14.43
C ILE A 18 -12.18 13.14 13.91
N ALA A 19 -11.14 12.52 13.35
CA ALA A 19 -11.26 11.18 12.80
C ALA A 19 -11.64 10.18 13.90
N GLN A 20 -12.65 9.36 13.65
CA GLN A 20 -13.23 8.46 14.64
C GLN A 20 -12.95 6.99 14.32
N PRO A 21 -13.01 6.10 15.31
CA PRO A 21 -13.11 4.67 15.07
C PRO A 21 -14.30 4.29 14.19
N LEU A 22 -14.09 3.36 13.26
CA LEU A 22 -15.17 2.72 12.54
C LEU A 22 -15.76 1.59 13.39
N ASP A 23 -17.02 1.72 13.80
CA ASP A 23 -17.76 0.68 14.51
C ASP A 23 -18.62 -0.19 13.56
N GLN A 24 -19.20 -1.26 14.10
CA GLN A 24 -20.01 -2.21 13.33
C GLN A 24 -21.25 -1.59 12.68
N HIS A 25 -21.89 -0.60 13.31
CA HIS A 25 -23.08 0.04 12.76
C HIS A 25 -22.71 0.95 11.59
N ARG A 26 -21.60 1.70 11.72
CA ARG A 26 -21.13 2.62 10.68
C ARG A 26 -20.59 1.90 9.44
N ILE A 27 -20.09 0.67 9.58
CA ILE A 27 -19.68 -0.15 8.42
C ILE A 27 -20.83 -0.28 7.42
N LEU A 28 -22.07 -0.47 7.89
CA LEU A 28 -23.24 -0.68 7.04
C LEU A 28 -23.52 0.52 6.12
N ASN A 29 -23.10 1.72 6.51
CA ASN A 29 -23.30 2.94 5.72
C ASN A 29 -22.33 3.07 4.53
N HIS A 30 -21.30 2.22 4.48
CA HIS A 30 -20.23 2.27 3.48
C HIS A 30 -20.08 0.95 2.71
N LEU A 31 -20.99 0.00 2.93
CA LEU A 31 -21.04 -1.26 2.21
C LEU A 31 -21.95 -1.15 0.99
N ASP A 32 -21.50 -1.67 -0.15
CA ASP A 32 -22.35 -1.90 -1.31
C ASP A 32 -22.89 -3.35 -1.38
N ASN A 33 -23.77 -3.61 -2.36
CA ASN A 33 -24.38 -4.93 -2.55
C ASN A 33 -23.40 -6.02 -3.00
N TYR A 34 -22.18 -5.66 -3.39
CA TYR A 34 -21.10 -6.59 -3.73
C TYR A 34 -20.18 -6.87 -2.54
N GLY A 35 -20.43 -6.23 -1.39
CA GLY A 35 -19.65 -6.37 -0.17
C GLY A 35 -18.36 -5.54 -0.16
N ASN A 36 -18.22 -4.57 -1.06
CA ASN A 36 -17.12 -3.60 -1.01
C ASN A 36 -17.35 -2.63 0.15
N LEU A 37 -16.30 -2.35 0.92
CA LEU A 37 -16.29 -1.35 1.99
C LEU A 37 -15.52 -0.12 1.53
N ASP A 38 -16.24 0.95 1.17
CA ASP A 38 -15.65 2.20 0.68
C ASP A 38 -15.57 3.29 1.76
N LEU A 39 -14.37 3.45 2.32
CA LEU A 39 -14.04 4.46 3.33
C LEU A 39 -13.18 5.59 2.73
N ARG A 40 -13.07 5.68 1.41
CA ARG A 40 -12.23 6.68 0.76
C ARG A 40 -12.57 8.09 1.23
N ASN A 41 -11.55 8.83 1.65
CA ASN A 41 -11.68 10.21 2.12
C ASN A 41 -12.68 10.38 3.29
N LYS A 42 -12.97 9.31 4.04
CA LYS A 42 -13.82 9.38 5.23
C LYS A 42 -12.97 9.65 6.48
N PRO A 43 -13.55 10.32 7.51
CA PRO A 43 -12.83 10.68 8.72
C PRO A 43 -12.75 9.49 9.69
N TYR A 44 -12.21 8.36 9.24
CA TYR A 44 -11.96 7.20 10.08
C TYR A 44 -10.49 7.08 10.44
N SER A 45 -10.21 6.71 11.70
CA SER A 45 -8.86 6.56 12.24
C SER A 45 -8.48 5.09 12.48
N GLU A 46 -9.46 4.20 12.61
CA GLU A 46 -9.25 2.77 12.83
C GLU A 46 -10.38 1.92 12.26
N LEU A 47 -10.06 0.65 11.96
CA LEU A 47 -11.01 -0.41 11.65
C LEU A 47 -11.15 -1.34 12.86
N PRO A 48 -12.28 -2.06 12.99
CA PRO A 48 -12.41 -3.06 14.04
C PRO A 48 -11.51 -4.28 13.78
N SER A 49 -11.06 -4.93 14.84
CA SER A 49 -10.27 -6.18 14.74
C SER A 49 -11.13 -7.33 14.22
N GLY A 50 -10.52 -8.25 13.47
CA GLY A 50 -11.23 -9.40 12.89
C GLY A 50 -12.26 -9.04 11.80
N LEU A 51 -12.21 -7.81 11.27
CA LEU A 51 -13.08 -7.38 10.18
C LEU A 51 -12.91 -8.28 8.95
N VAL A 52 -14.02 -8.80 8.44
CA VAL A 52 -14.09 -9.52 7.16
C VAL A 52 -14.79 -8.63 6.13
N VAL A 53 -14.07 -8.23 5.09
CA VAL A 53 -14.60 -7.48 3.94
C VAL A 53 -14.84 -8.47 2.80
N LYS A 54 -16.11 -8.65 2.42
CA LYS A 54 -16.51 -9.63 1.39
C LYS A 54 -16.07 -9.26 -0.03
N GLY A 55 -15.90 -7.96 -0.29
CA GLY A 55 -15.36 -7.42 -1.53
C GLY A 55 -14.05 -6.66 -1.28
N ASN A 56 -13.91 -5.52 -1.96
CA ASN A 56 -12.75 -4.64 -1.84
C ASN A 56 -12.84 -3.75 -0.60
N LEU A 57 -11.70 -3.46 0.02
CA LEU A 57 -11.58 -2.44 1.05
C LEU A 57 -10.88 -1.22 0.46
N ASN A 58 -11.56 -0.07 0.47
CA ASN A 58 -10.98 1.20 0.05
C ASN A 58 -10.81 2.13 1.25
N ILE A 59 -9.57 2.34 1.68
CA ILE A 59 -9.18 3.31 2.73
C ILE A 59 -8.31 4.44 2.17
N ALA A 60 -8.34 4.66 0.85
CA ALA A 60 -7.56 5.71 0.22
C ALA A 60 -7.89 7.09 0.81
N LYS A 61 -6.86 7.94 1.00
CA LYS A 61 -7.01 9.28 1.58
C LYS A 61 -7.64 9.31 2.98
N THR A 62 -7.55 8.23 3.76
CA THR A 62 -8.00 8.22 5.15
C THR A 62 -6.84 8.48 6.11
N THR A 63 -7.19 8.82 7.36
CA THR A 63 -6.23 8.96 8.47
C THR A 63 -5.91 7.63 9.18
N ILE A 64 -6.36 6.49 8.63
CA ILE A 64 -6.14 5.16 9.22
C ILE A 64 -4.66 4.84 9.19
N LYS A 65 -4.02 4.77 10.36
CA LYS A 65 -2.57 4.54 10.48
C LYS A 65 -2.18 3.07 10.51
N LYS A 66 -3.12 2.18 10.86
CA LYS A 66 -2.86 0.75 11.03
C LYS A 66 -4.08 -0.06 10.65
N LEU A 67 -3.87 -1.13 9.89
CA LEU A 67 -4.87 -2.19 9.77
C LEU A 67 -4.71 -3.19 10.92
N PRO A 68 -5.78 -3.54 11.67
CA PRO A 68 -5.73 -4.50 12.76
C PRO A 68 -5.26 -5.91 12.35
N ALA A 69 -4.93 -6.74 13.33
CA ALA A 69 -4.63 -8.15 13.10
C ALA A 69 -5.89 -8.91 12.67
N GLY A 70 -5.70 -9.94 11.84
CA GLY A 70 -6.78 -10.84 11.42
C GLY A 70 -7.83 -10.22 10.50
N VAL A 71 -7.61 -9.01 9.97
CA VAL A 71 -8.46 -8.47 8.90
C VAL A 71 -8.39 -9.39 7.68
N GLU A 72 -9.54 -9.76 7.13
CA GLU A 72 -9.65 -10.55 5.91
C GLU A 72 -10.36 -9.74 4.84
N ILE A 73 -9.71 -9.59 3.69
CA ILE A 73 -10.25 -8.89 2.52
C ILE A 73 -10.37 -9.93 1.40
N LEU A 74 -11.60 -10.29 1.06
CA LEU A 74 -11.89 -11.27 0.00
C LEU A 74 -11.79 -10.67 -1.41
N GLY A 75 -11.70 -9.35 -1.53
CA GLY A 75 -11.28 -8.62 -2.72
C GLY A 75 -9.88 -8.02 -2.57
N SER A 76 -9.71 -6.80 -3.05
CA SER A 76 -8.47 -6.03 -3.04
C SER A 76 -8.43 -4.95 -1.96
N LEU A 77 -7.22 -4.52 -1.59
CA LEU A 77 -6.97 -3.38 -0.72
C LEU A 77 -6.54 -2.16 -1.55
N GLU A 78 -7.34 -1.10 -1.49
CA GLU A 78 -6.99 0.23 -2.00
C GLU A 78 -6.68 1.16 -0.82
N ALA A 79 -5.40 1.54 -0.69
CA ALA A 79 -4.92 2.38 0.41
C ALA A 79 -4.09 3.57 -0.09
N SER A 80 -4.27 3.96 -1.36
CA SER A 80 -3.48 5.03 -1.97
C SER A 80 -3.64 6.36 -1.22
N ASN A 81 -2.54 7.05 -1.01
CA ASN A 81 -2.46 8.36 -0.35
C ASN A 81 -3.12 8.37 1.05
N SER A 82 -3.10 7.24 1.75
CA SER A 82 -3.58 7.15 3.14
C SER A 82 -2.45 7.36 4.15
N GLU A 83 -2.80 7.61 5.40
CA GLU A 83 -1.84 7.67 6.51
C GLU A 83 -1.39 6.28 7.01
N LEU A 84 -1.67 5.21 6.25
CA LEU A 84 -1.40 3.84 6.64
C LEU A 84 0.10 3.58 6.78
N LYS A 85 0.54 3.19 7.99
CA LYS A 85 1.94 2.90 8.33
C LYS A 85 2.24 1.42 8.54
N SER A 86 1.24 0.62 8.91
CA SER A 86 1.46 -0.78 9.26
C SER A 86 0.24 -1.66 9.02
N LEU A 87 0.50 -2.94 8.73
CA LEU A 87 -0.50 -3.99 8.61
C LEU A 87 -0.38 -4.95 9.79
N GLY A 88 -1.51 -5.41 10.31
CA GLY A 88 -1.58 -6.39 11.38
C GLY A 88 -1.14 -7.79 10.93
N LYS A 89 -0.75 -8.61 11.91
CA LYS A 89 -0.37 -10.01 11.66
C LYS A 89 -1.59 -10.82 11.18
N GLY A 90 -1.33 -11.84 10.36
CA GLY A 90 -2.35 -12.80 9.92
C GLY A 90 -3.38 -12.23 8.95
N MET A 91 -3.17 -11.02 8.43
CA MET A 91 -4.06 -10.41 7.46
C MET A 91 -4.00 -11.15 6.10
N SER A 92 -5.16 -11.22 5.45
CA SER A 92 -5.40 -11.90 4.18
C SER A 92 -5.99 -10.91 3.17
N ILE A 93 -5.43 -10.86 1.96
CA ILE A 93 -5.91 -10.06 0.83
C ILE A 93 -5.96 -10.98 -0.38
N LYS A 94 -7.16 -11.40 -0.79
CA LYS A 94 -7.33 -12.35 -1.91
C LYS A 94 -7.00 -11.71 -3.26
N GLY A 95 -7.28 -10.43 -3.42
CA GLY A 95 -6.94 -9.63 -4.59
C GLY A 95 -5.55 -9.00 -4.48
N TYR A 96 -5.43 -7.80 -5.04
CA TYR A 96 -4.20 -7.00 -5.02
C TYR A 96 -4.15 -6.06 -3.81
N ALA A 97 -2.99 -5.45 -3.59
CA ALA A 97 -2.83 -4.38 -2.62
C ALA A 97 -2.15 -3.17 -3.27
N ASN A 98 -2.86 -2.04 -3.29
CA ASN A 98 -2.35 -0.78 -3.82
C ASN A 98 -2.17 0.26 -2.70
N LEU A 99 -0.91 0.51 -2.36
CA LEU A 99 -0.49 1.37 -1.25
C LEU A 99 0.23 2.63 -1.74
N LEU A 100 0.05 3.00 -3.02
CA LEU A 100 0.69 4.15 -3.64
C LEU A 100 0.61 5.40 -2.76
N GLY A 101 1.74 6.03 -2.44
CA GLY A 101 1.78 7.28 -1.66
C GLY A 101 1.35 7.15 -0.20
N SER A 102 1.10 5.94 0.31
CA SER A 102 0.82 5.71 1.72
C SER A 102 2.08 5.87 2.58
N LYS A 103 1.93 5.82 3.91
CA LYS A 103 3.03 6.00 4.87
C LYS A 103 3.66 4.67 5.32
N ILE A 104 3.47 3.58 4.57
CA ILE A 104 3.97 2.27 4.95
C ILE A 104 5.50 2.23 4.84
N THR A 105 6.16 1.77 5.89
CA THR A 105 7.64 1.68 5.95
C THR A 105 8.15 0.26 5.77
N ARG A 106 7.30 -0.74 5.95
CA ARG A 106 7.65 -2.16 5.82
C ARG A 106 6.46 -3.00 5.38
N TRP A 107 6.70 -3.98 4.52
CA TRP A 107 5.73 -5.03 4.25
C TRP A 107 5.90 -6.19 5.26
N PRO A 108 4.88 -6.58 6.05
CA PRO A 108 5.04 -7.64 7.04
C PRO A 108 5.21 -9.03 6.42
N SER A 109 5.90 -9.91 7.14
CA SER A 109 5.94 -11.33 6.79
C SER A 109 4.56 -11.99 7.01
N LYS A 110 4.31 -13.07 6.28
CA LYS A 110 3.11 -13.92 6.41
C LYS A 110 1.77 -13.21 6.12
N ILE A 111 1.78 -12.12 5.35
CA ILE A 111 0.57 -11.60 4.70
C ILE A 111 0.27 -12.48 3.50
N LYS A 112 -0.95 -13.02 3.42
CA LYS A 112 -1.42 -13.75 2.23
C LYS A 112 -1.92 -12.73 1.22
N LEU A 113 -1.15 -12.48 0.16
CA LEU A 113 -1.54 -11.59 -0.94
C LEU A 113 -1.77 -12.39 -2.23
N GLY A 114 -2.93 -12.18 -2.86
CA GLY A 114 -3.32 -12.94 -4.03
C GLY A 114 -3.05 -12.29 -5.40
N GLY A 115 -2.73 -11.00 -5.43
CA GLY A 115 -2.49 -10.24 -6.67
C GLY A 115 -1.18 -9.46 -6.65
N TYR A 116 -1.17 -8.32 -7.35
CA TYR A 116 -0.04 -7.40 -7.39
C TYR A 116 0.12 -6.63 -6.07
N LEU A 117 1.32 -6.10 -5.86
CA LEU A 117 1.68 -5.24 -4.74
C LEU A 117 2.27 -3.93 -5.26
N ASN A 118 1.58 -2.82 -5.04
CA ASN A 118 2.06 -1.50 -5.40
C ASN A 118 2.47 -0.70 -4.16
N LEU A 119 3.76 -0.47 -3.99
CA LEU A 119 4.38 0.31 -2.90
C LEU A 119 5.01 1.62 -3.43
N THR A 120 4.63 2.06 -4.63
CA THR A 120 5.16 3.28 -5.26
C THR A 120 4.99 4.50 -4.35
N ASP A 121 5.99 5.38 -4.28
CA ASP A 121 5.96 6.63 -3.48
C ASP A 121 5.73 6.43 -1.97
N THR A 122 6.15 5.29 -1.42
CA THR A 122 6.06 5.02 0.02
C THR A 122 7.42 5.20 0.69
N PRO A 123 7.49 5.49 2.00
CA PRO A 123 8.73 5.50 2.77
C PRO A 123 9.24 4.08 3.11
N LEU A 124 8.99 3.10 2.22
CA LEU A 124 9.34 1.69 2.41
C LEU A 124 10.86 1.50 2.50
N THR A 125 11.33 0.91 3.60
CA THR A 125 12.75 0.60 3.83
C THR A 125 13.05 -0.89 3.90
N SER A 126 12.04 -1.76 3.99
CA SER A 126 12.25 -3.21 4.05
C SER A 126 11.08 -4.04 3.54
N LEU A 127 11.43 -5.16 2.92
CA LEU A 127 10.53 -6.26 2.52
C LEU A 127 10.91 -7.52 3.31
N PRO A 128 9.97 -8.45 3.55
CA PRO A 128 10.26 -9.65 4.32
C PRO A 128 11.04 -10.68 3.48
N PRO A 129 11.88 -11.54 4.12
CA PRO A 129 12.56 -12.64 3.43
C PRO A 129 11.58 -13.54 2.69
N ARG A 130 11.98 -14.05 1.51
CA ARG A 130 11.16 -14.94 0.67
C ARG A 130 9.77 -14.38 0.37
N LEU A 131 9.67 -13.07 0.16
CA LEU A 131 8.43 -12.44 -0.29
C LEU A 131 7.99 -13.05 -1.61
N ARG A 132 6.73 -13.45 -1.71
CA ARG A 132 6.10 -13.92 -2.93
C ARG A 132 4.95 -13.00 -3.32
N VAL A 133 5.00 -12.47 -4.54
CA VAL A 133 3.95 -11.62 -5.13
C VAL A 133 3.37 -12.36 -6.33
N LYS A 134 2.04 -12.56 -6.35
CA LYS A 134 1.34 -13.34 -7.40
C LYS A 134 1.12 -12.56 -8.71
N GLY A 135 1.26 -11.24 -8.66
CA GLY A 135 1.29 -10.39 -9.85
C GLY A 135 2.54 -9.53 -9.85
N ASP A 136 2.38 -8.28 -10.27
CA ASP A 136 3.46 -7.31 -10.34
C ASP A 136 3.87 -6.79 -8.94
N LEU A 137 5.15 -6.43 -8.80
CA LEU A 137 5.69 -5.72 -7.64
C LEU A 137 6.25 -4.37 -8.09
N SER A 138 5.70 -3.28 -7.56
CA SER A 138 6.30 -1.95 -7.72
C SER A 138 6.85 -1.44 -6.39
N VAL A 139 8.13 -1.08 -6.40
CA VAL A 139 8.84 -0.35 -5.33
C VAL A 139 9.43 0.96 -5.86
N ILE A 140 8.83 1.50 -6.94
CA ILE A 140 9.21 2.76 -7.56
C ILE A 140 9.26 3.90 -6.53
N ARG A 141 10.31 4.72 -6.60
CA ARG A 141 10.49 5.91 -5.74
C ARG A 141 10.33 5.59 -4.24
N THR A 142 10.95 4.50 -3.80
CA THR A 142 11.06 4.14 -2.38
C THR A 142 12.51 4.26 -1.89
N PRO A 143 12.77 4.51 -0.60
CA PRO A 143 14.13 4.49 -0.04
C PRO A 143 14.68 3.06 0.16
N LEU A 144 14.06 2.04 -0.44
CA LEU A 144 14.48 0.64 -0.29
C LEU A 144 15.86 0.43 -0.91
N THR A 145 16.80 -0.10 -0.11
CA THR A 145 18.20 -0.30 -0.50
C THR A 145 18.53 -1.75 -0.88
N ALA A 146 17.68 -2.71 -0.52
CA ALA A 146 17.86 -4.11 -0.88
C ALA A 146 16.52 -4.82 -1.11
N LEU A 147 16.47 -5.69 -2.12
CA LEU A 147 15.42 -6.69 -2.26
C LEU A 147 15.75 -7.91 -1.38
N PRO A 148 14.74 -8.62 -0.85
CA PRO A 148 14.99 -9.75 0.04
C PRO A 148 15.48 -10.98 -0.72
N GLU A 149 16.37 -11.77 -0.08
CA GLU A 149 16.75 -13.09 -0.60
C GLU A 149 15.54 -13.99 -0.84
N GLY A 150 15.55 -14.67 -1.99
CA GLY A 150 14.47 -15.55 -2.43
C GLY A 150 13.19 -14.82 -2.82
N LEU A 151 13.27 -13.54 -3.21
CA LEU A 151 12.13 -12.80 -3.77
C LEU A 151 11.56 -13.55 -4.98
N THR A 152 10.23 -13.72 -5.01
CA THR A 152 9.51 -14.29 -6.16
C THR A 152 8.40 -13.33 -6.59
N VAL A 153 8.44 -12.91 -7.85
CA VAL A 153 7.42 -12.09 -8.51
C VAL A 153 6.89 -12.87 -9.70
N ASP A 154 5.61 -13.23 -9.67
CA ASP A 154 4.98 -13.96 -10.77
C ASP A 154 4.66 -13.04 -11.98
N GLY A 155 4.65 -11.72 -11.79
CA GLY A 155 4.53 -10.72 -12.85
C GLY A 155 5.83 -9.92 -13.07
N ASN A 156 5.68 -8.63 -13.33
CA ASN A 156 6.78 -7.68 -13.54
C ASN A 156 7.30 -7.08 -12.23
N LEU A 157 8.59 -6.73 -12.22
CA LEU A 157 9.23 -5.99 -11.13
C LEU A 157 9.59 -4.57 -11.61
N TYR A 158 9.11 -3.55 -10.88
CA TYR A 158 9.40 -2.15 -11.17
C TYR A 158 10.16 -1.51 -10.01
N ILE A 159 11.37 -1.00 -10.28
CA ILE A 159 12.25 -0.42 -9.27
C ILE A 159 12.65 1.04 -9.53
N GLY A 160 12.14 1.66 -10.60
CA GLY A 160 12.47 3.03 -11.02
C GLY A 160 12.53 4.06 -9.88
N GLY A 161 13.65 4.76 -9.74
CA GLY A 161 13.87 5.77 -8.70
C GLY A 161 13.97 5.24 -7.26
N SER A 162 14.13 3.93 -7.05
CA SER A 162 14.48 3.39 -5.74
C SER A 162 15.95 3.63 -5.39
N ALA A 163 16.36 3.30 -4.16
CA ALA A 163 17.76 3.33 -3.73
C ALA A 163 18.49 1.99 -3.97
N LEU A 164 17.94 1.10 -4.79
CA LEU A 164 18.53 -0.19 -5.10
C LEU A 164 19.76 -0.04 -5.99
N THR A 165 20.90 -0.53 -5.51
CA THR A 165 22.14 -0.66 -6.29
C THR A 165 22.53 -2.12 -6.52
N GLU A 166 21.94 -3.06 -5.77
CA GLU A 166 22.30 -4.47 -5.82
C GLU A 166 21.04 -5.35 -5.78
N PHE A 167 21.10 -6.48 -6.48
CA PHE A 167 20.12 -7.55 -6.36
C PHE A 167 20.63 -8.68 -5.42
N PRO A 168 19.71 -9.40 -4.76
CA PRO A 168 20.03 -10.58 -3.96
C PRO A 168 20.65 -11.69 -4.83
N ASP A 169 21.31 -12.65 -4.21
CA ASP A 169 21.96 -13.76 -4.92
C ASP A 169 20.93 -14.65 -5.62
N THR A 170 19.75 -14.84 -5.02
CA THR A 170 18.66 -15.62 -5.60
C THR A 170 17.35 -14.83 -5.67
N MET A 171 16.79 -14.72 -6.88
CA MET A 171 15.43 -14.19 -7.07
C MET A 171 14.76 -14.74 -8.34
N THR A 172 13.44 -14.64 -8.38
CA THR A 172 12.61 -15.02 -9.53
C THR A 172 11.69 -13.87 -9.92
N VAL A 173 11.70 -13.52 -11.20
CA VAL A 173 10.75 -12.60 -11.84
C VAL A 173 10.25 -13.25 -13.12
N LYS A 174 8.99 -13.68 -13.16
CA LYS A 174 8.45 -14.37 -14.34
C LYS A 174 8.08 -13.42 -15.49
N GLY A 175 7.89 -12.13 -15.20
CA GLY A 175 7.75 -11.08 -16.20
C GLY A 175 9.07 -10.35 -16.48
N ASN A 176 8.97 -9.05 -16.73
CA ASN A 176 10.10 -8.15 -16.99
C ASN A 176 10.59 -7.47 -15.70
N ILE A 177 11.85 -7.01 -15.73
CA ILE A 177 12.42 -6.13 -14.71
C ILE A 177 12.59 -4.74 -15.33
N TYR A 178 11.94 -3.73 -14.77
CA TYR A 178 12.04 -2.33 -15.20
C TYR A 178 12.90 -1.54 -14.22
N LEU A 179 14.12 -1.19 -14.66
CA LEU A 179 15.09 -0.47 -13.84
C LEU A 179 14.71 1.01 -13.66
N GLY A 180 14.08 1.63 -14.66
CA GLY A 180 13.61 3.01 -14.60
C GLY A 180 14.72 3.97 -14.15
N GLY A 181 15.92 3.81 -14.69
CA GLY A 181 17.10 4.62 -14.38
C GLY A 181 17.93 4.18 -13.16
N ASN A 182 17.57 3.09 -12.45
CA ASN A 182 18.44 2.55 -11.39
C ASN A 182 19.72 1.96 -11.99
N ARG A 183 20.84 2.17 -11.31
CA ARG A 183 22.14 1.57 -11.68
C ARG A 183 22.43 0.38 -10.77
N ILE A 184 22.31 -0.83 -11.32
CA ILE A 184 22.57 -2.06 -10.59
C ILE A 184 24.02 -2.51 -10.81
N THR A 185 24.79 -2.61 -9.73
CA THR A 185 26.20 -3.02 -9.71
C THR A 185 26.38 -4.51 -9.43
N LYS A 186 25.42 -5.15 -8.75
CA LYS A 186 25.41 -6.59 -8.47
C LYS A 186 24.14 -7.24 -9.01
N TRP A 187 24.31 -8.22 -9.88
CA TRP A 187 23.24 -9.07 -10.41
C TRP A 187 23.16 -10.40 -9.64
N PRO A 188 21.99 -11.07 -9.62
CA PRO A 188 21.85 -12.36 -8.94
C PRO A 188 22.75 -13.43 -9.57
N SER A 189 23.32 -14.29 -8.74
CA SER A 189 24.00 -15.51 -9.23
C SER A 189 22.98 -16.54 -9.74
N ASN A 190 21.77 -16.53 -9.18
CA ASN A 190 20.65 -17.39 -9.58
C ASN A 190 19.40 -16.53 -9.84
N LEU A 191 19.26 -16.08 -11.09
CA LEU A 191 18.09 -15.36 -11.58
C LEU A 191 17.24 -16.28 -12.44
N THR A 192 15.99 -16.52 -12.02
CA THR A 192 14.95 -17.02 -12.93
C THR A 192 14.18 -15.82 -13.50
N LEU A 193 14.42 -15.51 -14.78
CA LEU A 193 13.77 -14.40 -15.49
C LEU A 193 12.94 -14.94 -16.66
N GLY A 194 11.65 -14.61 -16.72
CA GLY A 194 10.77 -15.00 -17.83
C GLY A 194 10.64 -13.97 -18.95
N GLY A 195 10.99 -12.71 -18.67
CA GLY A 195 10.99 -11.61 -19.64
C GLY A 195 12.38 -11.01 -19.87
N ALA A 196 12.42 -9.70 -20.11
CA ALA A 196 13.63 -8.94 -20.32
C ALA A 196 13.90 -7.97 -19.16
N VAL A 197 15.13 -7.47 -19.10
CA VAL A 197 15.49 -6.30 -18.31
C VAL A 197 15.35 -5.06 -19.20
N ALA A 198 14.52 -4.11 -18.79
CA ALA A 198 14.35 -2.82 -19.43
C ALA A 198 15.00 -1.72 -18.58
N PRO A 199 15.67 -0.74 -19.20
CA PRO A 199 16.37 0.34 -18.50
C PRO A 199 15.44 1.29 -17.73
#